data_AF-A0A7Z9UBU0-F1
#
_entry.id   AF-A0A7Z9UBU0-F1
#
_cell.length_a   1.000
_cell.length_b   1.000
_cell.length_c   1.000
_cell.angle_alpha   90.00
_cell.angle_beta   90.00
_cell.angle_gamma   90.00
#
_symmetry.space_group_name_H-M   'P 1'
#
loop_
_entity.id
_entity.type
_entity.pdbx_description
1 polymer ?
#
loop_
_entity_poly.entity_id
_entity_poly.type
_entity_poly.pdbx_seq_one_letter_code
_entity_poly.pdbx_strand_id
1 'polypeptide(L)'
;MTNRGELGLPGWADHAREVFRAGTISQFLIYGNVRDLVCAEARGYLSLHDFLSEVLFGRFDLVVTYNTGSGIRVNKGQEHFAAFQKILNEWTTLGSQGPPRDVPSALDYLDRL
;
A
#
# COMPACT_ATOMS: atom_id res chain seq x y z
N MET A 1 15.45 33.16 -8.32
CA MET A 1 16.16 32.06 -9.03
C MET A 1 15.62 30.75 -8.47
N THR A 2 14.66 30.13 -9.15
CA THR A 2 14.07 28.85 -8.70
C THR A 2 15.02 27.72 -9.10
N ASN A 3 15.49 26.99 -8.10
CA ASN A 3 16.48 25.93 -8.23
C ASN A 3 15.94 24.81 -9.15
N ARG A 4 16.52 24.60 -10.33
CA ARG A 4 16.29 23.40 -11.15
C ARG A 4 17.06 22.26 -10.48
N GLY A 5 16.42 21.42 -9.67
CA GLY A 5 17.13 20.26 -9.12
C GLY A 5 16.43 19.36 -8.11
N GLU A 6 15.33 19.78 -7.49
CA GLU A 6 14.56 18.90 -6.58
C GLU A 6 13.16 18.75 -7.14
N LEU A 7 12.90 17.63 -7.81
CA LEU A 7 11.54 17.24 -8.17
C LEU A 7 10.82 16.81 -6.88
N GLY A 8 10.31 17.75 -6.10
CA GLY A 8 9.55 17.43 -4.89
C GLY A 8 8.38 16.50 -5.17
N LEU A 9 7.86 15.84 -4.14
CA LEU A 9 6.66 15.02 -4.27
C LEU A 9 5.49 15.85 -4.81
N PRO A 10 4.57 15.23 -5.57
CA PRO A 10 3.34 15.91 -5.93
C PRO A 10 2.58 16.38 -4.68
N GLY A 11 1.97 17.57 -4.72
CA GLY A 11 1.31 18.15 -3.54
C GLY A 11 0.23 17.26 -2.92
N TRP A 12 -0.45 16.41 -3.70
CA TRP A 12 -1.40 15.44 -3.18
C TRP A 12 -0.74 14.35 -2.32
N ALA A 13 0.50 13.95 -2.66
CA ALA A 13 1.25 12.94 -1.94
C ALA A 13 1.79 13.51 -0.62
N ASP A 14 2.25 14.76 -0.62
CA ASP A 14 2.62 15.47 0.62
C ASP A 14 1.43 15.60 1.57
N HIS A 15 0.27 16.01 1.05
CA HIS A 15 -0.95 16.09 1.84
C HIS A 15 -1.35 14.73 2.44
N ALA A 16 -1.26 13.65 1.66
CA ALA A 16 -1.51 12.30 2.17
C ALA A 16 -0.55 11.94 3.31
N ARG A 17 0.75 12.27 3.20
CA ARG A 17 1.76 11.98 4.25
C ARG A 17 1.47 12.66 5.58
N GLU A 18 0.88 13.86 5.56
CA GLU A 18 0.49 14.61 6.74
C GLU A 18 -0.63 13.90 7.51
N VAL A 19 -1.67 13.45 6.80
CA VAL A 19 -2.82 12.76 7.39
C VAL A 19 -2.41 11.46 8.08
N PHE A 20 -1.48 10.69 7.50
CA PHE A 20 -0.99 9.44 8.10
C PHE A 20 -0.15 9.61 9.38
N ARG A 21 0.08 10.82 9.89
CA ARG A 21 0.83 11.04 11.15
C ARG A 21 -0.04 10.90 12.41
N ALA A 22 -1.36 10.91 12.26
CA ALA A 22 -2.27 10.57 13.35
C ALA A 22 -2.37 9.04 13.44
N GLY A 23 -2.26 8.46 14.64
CA GLY A 23 -2.42 7.01 14.89
C GLY A 23 -3.86 6.52 14.66
N THR A 24 -4.46 6.91 13.55
CA THR A 24 -5.85 6.73 13.15
C THR A 24 -5.90 6.06 11.79
N ILE A 25 -7.00 5.36 11.53
CA ILE A 25 -7.28 4.82 10.20
C ILE A 25 -7.48 6.00 9.24
N SER A 26 -6.76 5.99 8.13
CA SER A 26 -6.83 7.02 7.08
C SER A 26 -7.18 6.37 5.75
N GLN A 27 -8.19 6.90 5.07
CA GLN A 27 -8.65 6.42 3.77
C GLN A 27 -8.55 7.52 2.73
N PHE A 28 -8.06 7.16 1.53
CA PHE A 28 -7.89 8.09 0.42
C PHE A 28 -8.55 7.52 -0.83
N LEU A 29 -9.17 8.40 -1.62
CA LEU A 29 -9.61 8.09 -2.97
C LEU A 29 -8.66 8.79 -3.95
N ILE A 30 -7.90 8.00 -4.70
CA ILE A 30 -7.05 8.50 -5.79
C ILE A 30 -7.79 8.22 -7.09
N TYR A 31 -7.93 9.23 -7.94
CA TYR A 31 -8.58 9.13 -9.24
C TYR A 31 -7.66 9.67 -10.34
N GLY A 32 -7.85 9.20 -11.57
CA GLY A 32 -7.03 9.56 -12.72
C GLY A 32 -6.63 8.35 -13.56
N ASN A 33 -5.60 8.51 -14.38
CA ASN A 33 -5.07 7.41 -15.18
C ASN A 33 -4.09 6.59 -14.35
N VAL A 34 -4.45 5.33 -14.07
CA VAL A 34 -3.64 4.39 -13.28
C VAL A 34 -2.30 4.03 -13.94
N ARG A 35 -2.14 4.33 -15.24
CA ARG A 35 -0.88 4.14 -15.97
C ARG A 35 0.02 5.38 -15.94
N ASP A 36 -0.37 6.41 -15.20
CA ASP A 36 0.46 7.60 -15.06
C ASP A 36 1.76 7.29 -14.34
N LEU A 37 2.79 8.04 -14.74
CA LEU A 37 4.07 8.06 -14.05
C LEU A 37 4.08 9.23 -13.06
N VAL A 38 4.50 8.93 -11.84
CA VAL A 38 4.58 9.89 -10.74
C VAL A 38 6.04 10.18 -10.43
N CYS A 39 6.37 11.46 -10.28
CA CYS A 39 7.72 11.83 -9.91
C CYS A 39 8.00 11.52 -8.42
N ALA A 40 9.11 10.84 -8.17
CA ALA A 40 9.57 10.34 -6.89
C ALA A 40 10.94 10.94 -6.52
N GLU A 41 11.05 12.27 -6.55
CA GLU A 41 12.29 12.98 -6.21
C GLU A 41 13.51 12.44 -6.98
N ALA A 42 14.57 12.08 -6.26
CA ALA A 42 15.81 11.57 -6.83
C ALA A 42 15.66 10.20 -7.51
N ARG A 43 14.53 9.50 -7.32
CA ARG A 43 14.26 8.19 -7.95
C ARG A 43 13.68 8.31 -9.36
N GLY A 44 13.40 9.53 -9.83
CA GLY A 44 12.84 9.78 -11.16
C GLY A 44 11.34 9.53 -11.21
N TYR A 45 10.86 8.95 -12.30
CA TYR A 45 9.43 8.68 -12.51
C TYR A 45 9.13 7.20 -12.27
N LEU A 46 8.12 6.93 -11.42
CA LEU A 46 7.67 5.59 -11.07
C LEU A 46 6.24 5.37 -11.56
N SER A 47 5.82 4.12 -11.73
CA SER A 47 4.39 3.83 -11.90
C SER A 47 3.63 4.31 -10.66
N LEU A 48 2.34 4.67 -10.80
CA LEU A 48 1.51 5.01 -9.63
C LEU A 48 1.58 3.93 -8.54
N HIS A 49 1.57 2.66 -8.92
CA HIS A 49 1.67 1.53 -7.99
C HIS A 49 2.99 1.54 -7.19
N ASP A 50 4.13 1.71 -7.88
CA ASP A 50 5.44 1.67 -7.22
C ASP A 50 5.69 2.94 -6.41
N PHE A 51 5.20 4.09 -6.90
CA PHE A 51 5.20 5.32 -6.13
C PHE A 51 4.42 5.16 -4.81
N LEU A 52 3.20 4.62 -4.87
CA LEU A 52 2.40 4.40 -3.67
C LEU A 52 3.10 3.43 -2.72
N SER A 53 3.51 2.26 -3.21
CA SER A 53 4.04 1.19 -2.35
C SER A 53 5.43 1.49 -1.78
N GLU A 54 6.31 2.11 -2.55
CA GLU A 54 7.71 2.32 -2.16
C GLU A 54 8.01 3.73 -1.64
N VAL A 55 7.26 4.75 -2.08
CA VAL A 55 7.54 6.15 -1.73
C VAL A 55 6.53 6.65 -0.71
N LEU A 56 5.23 6.65 -1.06
CA LEU A 56 4.20 7.18 -0.17
C LEU A 56 4.05 6.32 1.10
N PHE A 57 3.99 5.00 0.91
CA PHE A 57 3.82 4.02 1.98
C PHE A 57 5.14 3.35 2.41
N GLY A 58 6.28 3.76 1.85
CA GLY A 58 7.58 3.13 2.12
C GLY A 58 8.00 3.13 3.59
N ARG A 59 7.42 4.01 4.43
CA ARG A 59 7.68 4.07 5.88
C ARG A 59 6.96 3.00 6.72
N PHE A 60 5.92 2.35 6.19
CA PHE A 60 5.15 1.34 6.92
C PHE A 60 5.88 0.00 6.89
N ASP A 61 5.77 -0.80 7.95
CA ASP A 61 6.44 -2.11 8.02
C ASP A 61 5.81 -3.14 7.06
N LEU A 62 4.50 -3.03 6.85
CA LEU A 62 3.71 -3.86 5.95
C LEU A 62 2.96 -2.98 4.95
N VAL A 63 3.14 -3.25 3.66
CA VAL A 63 2.38 -2.62 2.57
C VAL A 63 1.77 -3.73 1.72
N VAL A 64 0.45 -3.72 1.62
CA VAL A 64 -0.32 -4.74 0.92
C VAL A 64 -1.20 -4.07 -0.12
N THR A 65 -1.30 -4.67 -1.30
CA THR A 65 -2.21 -4.26 -2.37
C THR A 65 -3.25 -5.34 -2.61
N TYR A 66 -4.42 -4.92 -3.06
CA TYR A 66 -5.47 -5.83 -3.50
C TYR A 66 -5.94 -5.41 -4.89
N ASN A 67 -6.10 -6.39 -5.78
CA ASN A 67 -6.88 -6.22 -7.00
C ASN A 67 -7.63 -7.52 -7.33
N THR A 68 -8.73 -7.41 -8.08
CA THR A 68 -9.60 -8.54 -8.41
C THR A 68 -8.93 -9.61 -9.27
N GLY A 69 -7.88 -9.26 -10.02
CA GLY A 69 -7.16 -10.21 -10.88
C GLY A 69 -6.16 -11.10 -10.15
N SER A 70 -5.53 -10.58 -9.10
CA SER A 70 -4.44 -11.28 -8.39
C SER A 70 -4.62 -11.43 -6.89
N GLY A 71 -5.71 -10.88 -6.34
CA GLY A 71 -5.98 -10.90 -4.91
C GLY A 71 -5.02 -10.01 -4.12
N ILE A 72 -4.77 -10.41 -2.88
CA ILE A 72 -3.86 -9.74 -1.95
C ILE A 72 -2.41 -9.99 -2.37
N ARG A 73 -1.59 -8.94 -2.46
CA ARG A 73 -0.16 -8.99 -2.70
C ARG A 73 0.59 -8.18 -1.66
N VAL A 74 1.67 -8.74 -1.14
CA VAL A 74 2.54 -8.05 -0.19
C VAL A 74 3.65 -7.35 -0.97
N ASN A 75 3.65 -6.02 -0.92
CA ASN A 75 4.66 -5.16 -1.55
C ASN A 75 5.85 -4.93 -0.61
N LYS A 76 5.63 -4.93 0.71
CA LYS A 76 6.65 -4.81 1.77
C LYS A 76 6.20 -5.57 3.01
N GLY A 77 7.12 -6.16 3.76
CA GLY A 77 6.83 -6.81 5.05
C GLY A 77 6.37 -8.26 4.92
N GLN A 78 7.02 -9.06 4.07
CA GLN A 78 6.65 -10.47 3.84
C GLN A 78 6.69 -11.29 5.13
N GLU A 79 7.67 -11.03 5.98
CA GLU A 79 7.84 -11.63 7.29
C GLU A 79 6.70 -11.27 8.25
N HIS A 80 6.25 -10.01 8.25
CA HIS A 80 5.11 -9.56 9.05
C HIS A 80 3.83 -10.24 8.58
N PHE A 81 3.61 -10.30 7.26
CA PHE A 81 2.44 -10.97 6.68
C PHE A 81 2.45 -12.48 6.95
N ALA A 82 3.59 -13.14 6.85
CA ALA A 82 3.72 -14.57 7.14
C ALA A 82 3.47 -14.88 8.63
N ALA A 83 3.94 -14.03 9.54
CA ALA A 83 3.65 -14.16 10.97
C ALA A 83 2.15 -14.01 11.25
N PHE A 84 1.50 -13.01 10.63
CA PHE A 84 0.05 -12.86 10.68
C PHE A 84 -0.68 -14.11 10.18
N GLN A 85 -0.28 -14.65 9.02
CA GLN A 85 -0.88 -15.86 8.45
C GLN A 85 -0.78 -17.06 9.39
N LYS A 86 0.37 -17.22 10.06
CA LYS A 86 0.56 -18.30 11.03
C LYS A 86 -0.43 -18.18 12.18
N ILE A 87 -0.56 -16.99 12.78
CA ILE A 87 -1.51 -16.74 13.86
C ILE A 87 -2.94 -16.97 13.38
N LEU A 88 -3.31 -16.41 12.22
CA LEU A 88 -4.66 -16.57 11.67
C LEU A 88 -5.03 -18.05 11.46
N ASN A 89 -4.08 -18.88 11.04
CA ASN A 89 -4.25 -20.32 10.89
C ASN A 89 -4.43 -21.08 12.21
N GLU A 90 -3.78 -20.61 13.27
CA GLU A 90 -3.92 -21.21 14.61
C GLU A 90 -5.30 -20.91 15.21
N TRP A 91 -5.88 -19.74 14.93
CA TRP A 91 -7.11 -19.28 15.56
C TRP A 91 -8.36 -19.38 14.67
N THR A 92 -8.21 -19.57 13.36
CA THR A 92 -9.33 -19.60 12.40
C THR A 92 -9.11 -20.62 11.30
N THR A 93 -10.20 -21.09 10.68
CA THR A 93 -10.15 -21.91 9.46
C THR A 93 -9.91 -21.09 8.19
N LEU A 94 -9.87 -19.75 8.29
CA LEU A 94 -9.83 -18.84 7.15
C LEU A 94 -8.48 -18.89 6.43
N GLY A 95 -7.37 -18.97 7.16
CA GLY A 95 -6.05 -18.94 6.54
C GLY A 95 -5.61 -20.27 5.91
N SER A 96 -6.35 -21.37 6.13
CA SER A 96 -6.03 -22.70 5.57
C SER A 96 -6.06 -22.72 4.04
N GLN A 97 -6.75 -21.77 3.41
CA GLN A 97 -6.88 -21.62 1.96
C GLN A 97 -5.98 -20.52 1.38
N GLY A 98 -5.15 -19.87 2.21
CA GLY A 98 -4.37 -18.70 1.82
C GLY A 98 -5.21 -17.43 1.64
N PRO A 99 -4.59 -16.30 1.20
CA PRO A 99 -5.29 -15.04 1.04
C PRO A 99 -6.41 -15.13 -0.02
N PRO A 100 -7.63 -14.68 0.30
CA PRO A 100 -8.74 -14.74 -0.64
C PRO A 100 -8.58 -13.77 -1.81
N ARG A 101 -9.29 -14.07 -2.91
CA ARG A 101 -9.25 -13.27 -4.15
C ARG A 101 -10.50 -12.43 -4.36
N ASP A 102 -11.65 -12.85 -3.88
CA ASP A 102 -12.89 -12.07 -3.98
C ASP A 102 -12.87 -10.90 -2.99
N VAL A 103 -13.55 -9.81 -3.35
CA VAL A 103 -13.49 -8.55 -2.61
C VAL A 103 -14.00 -8.70 -1.17
N PRO A 104 -15.20 -9.29 -0.92
CA PRO A 104 -15.71 -9.36 0.45
C PRO A 104 -14.80 -10.15 1.37
N SER A 105 -14.31 -11.30 0.92
CA SER A 105 -13.43 -12.14 1.73
C SER A 105 -12.05 -11.49 1.93
N ALA A 106 -11.53 -10.76 0.94
CA ALA A 106 -10.28 -10.01 1.08
C ALA A 106 -10.38 -8.88 2.10
N LEU A 107 -11.51 -8.17 2.15
CA LEU A 107 -11.73 -7.15 3.16
C LEU A 107 -11.86 -7.75 4.56
N ASP A 108 -12.64 -8.83 4.75
CA ASP A 108 -12.72 -9.54 6.05
C ASP A 108 -11.36 -10.08 6.50
N TYR A 109 -10.56 -10.57 5.55
CA TYR A 109 -9.20 -11.06 5.83
C TYR A 109 -8.27 -9.94 6.30
N LEU A 110 -8.33 -8.76 5.66
CA LEU A 110 -7.49 -7.61 6.01
C LEU A 110 -7.96 -6.88 7.26
N ASP A 111 -9.24 -6.95 7.63
CA ASP A 111 -9.77 -6.36 8.88
C ASP A 111 -9.21 -7.05 10.14
N ARG A 112 -8.67 -8.27 9.98
CA ARG A 112 -8.07 -9.07 11.06
C ARG A 112 -6.56 -8.86 11.21
N LEU A 113 -5.93 -8.12 10.29
CA LEU A 113 -4.49 -7.84 10.23
C LEU A 113 -4.08 -6.79 11.28
#